data_AF-A0A7X8LTM7-F1
#
_entry.id   AF-A0A7X8LTM7-F1
#
_cell.length_a   1.000
_cell.length_b   1.000
_cell.length_c   1.000
_cell.angle_alpha   90.00
_cell.angle_beta   90.00
_cell.angle_gamma   90.00
#
_symmetry.space_group_name_H-M   'P 1'
#
loop_
_entity.id
_entity.type
_entity.pdbx_description
1 polymer ?
#
loop_
_entity_poly.entity_id
_entity_poly.type
_entity_poly.pdbx_seq_one_letter_code
_entity_poly.pdbx_strand_id
1 'polypeptide(L)'
;MKKPWRGKTGLTLIETVISIMIMAMVAVAIASVMISTTVAYKKADLRQTSLYMIKTVSDKLKDFVTADAASLPVGLASGDYLGLCDDASPLSAGNHAMDCYLDMPDAGGLTLRDKFPAGAEFHYEVEAVTCCNGCDAALTCKKVVFTVNYATG
;
A
#
# COMPACT_ATOMS: atom_id res chain seq x y z
N MET A 1 -68.41 4.48 33.02
CA MET A 1 -67.47 5.60 32.84
C MET A 1 -66.05 5.11 33.12
N LYS A 2 -65.19 4.99 32.11
CA LYS A 2 -63.78 4.55 32.25
C LYS A 2 -62.93 5.74 32.71
N LYS A 3 -62.24 5.60 33.84
CA LYS A 3 -61.28 6.61 34.34
C LYS A 3 -60.15 6.81 33.31
N PRO A 4 -59.78 8.04 32.94
CA PRO A 4 -58.56 8.28 32.19
C PRO A 4 -57.37 7.98 33.12
N TRP A 5 -56.56 7.01 32.73
CA TRP A 5 -55.23 6.81 33.30
C TRP A 5 -54.41 8.07 32.96
N ARG A 6 -54.29 8.99 33.92
CA ARG A 6 -53.31 10.08 33.86
C ARG A 6 -51.92 9.44 33.94
N GLY A 7 -51.29 9.24 32.79
CA GLY A 7 -49.84 9.03 32.71
C GLY A 7 -49.16 10.18 33.44
N LYS A 8 -48.28 9.84 34.39
CA LYS A 8 -47.58 10.81 35.22
C LYS A 8 -46.73 11.75 34.34
N THR A 9 -47.20 12.97 34.17
CA THR A 9 -46.43 14.12 33.66
C THR A 9 -45.54 14.63 34.79
N GLY A 10 -44.30 14.16 34.81
CA GLY A 10 -43.30 14.57 35.77
C GLY A 10 -41.96 13.92 35.44
N LEU A 11 -41.43 14.20 34.25
CA LEU A 11 -40.02 13.97 33.95
C LEU A 11 -39.22 14.76 34.99
N THR A 12 -38.59 14.06 35.93
CA THR A 12 -37.72 14.72 36.90
C THR A 12 -36.49 15.21 36.14
N LEU A 13 -36.04 16.44 36.42
CA LEU A 13 -34.85 17.04 35.76
C LEU A 13 -33.61 16.13 35.88
N ILE A 14 -33.58 15.28 36.90
CA ILE A 14 -32.55 14.25 37.10
C ILE A 14 -32.58 13.17 36.02
N GLU A 15 -33.76 12.72 35.60
CA GLU A 15 -33.93 11.67 34.59
C GLU A 15 -33.51 12.15 33.19
N THR A 16 -33.79 13.42 32.85
CA THR A 16 -33.30 14.02 31.61
C THR A 16 -31.79 14.20 31.63
N VAL A 17 -31.20 14.60 32.77
CA VAL A 17 -29.75 14.73 32.89
C VAL A 17 -29.05 13.37 32.76
N ILE A 18 -29.56 12.32 33.43
CA ILE A 18 -28.98 10.98 33.35
C ILE A 18 -29.08 10.43 31.92
N SER A 19 -30.22 10.62 31.24
CA SER A 19 -30.38 10.17 29.85
C SER A 19 -29.45 10.91 28.88
N ILE A 20 -29.22 12.23 29.08
CA ILE A 20 -28.24 12.99 28.30
C ILE A 20 -26.82 12.49 28.56
N MET A 21 -26.44 12.19 29.81
CA MET A 21 -25.10 11.66 30.12
C MET A 21 -24.88 10.29 29.48
N ILE A 22 -25.87 9.39 29.54
CA ILE A 22 -25.78 8.08 28.89
C ILE A 22 -25.68 8.23 27.37
N MET A 23 -26.51 9.07 26.74
CA MET A 23 -26.41 9.34 25.30
C MET A 23 -25.05 9.91 24.91
N ALA A 24 -24.49 10.83 25.70
CA ALA A 24 -23.19 11.42 25.43
C ALA A 24 -22.07 10.37 25.50
N MET A 25 -22.08 9.49 26.51
CA MET A 25 -21.09 8.40 26.62
C MET A 25 -21.19 7.41 25.45
N VAL A 26 -22.41 7.03 25.07
CA VAL A 26 -22.64 6.11 23.94
C VAL A 26 -22.19 6.76 22.62
N ALA A 27 -22.50 8.04 22.40
CA ALA A 27 -22.08 8.75 21.20
C ALA A 27 -20.55 8.83 21.07
N VAL A 28 -19.85 9.13 22.18
CA VAL A 28 -18.37 9.16 22.20
C VAL A 28 -17.78 7.77 21.94
N ALA A 29 -18.35 6.72 22.52
CA ALA A 29 -17.88 5.36 22.29
C ALA A 29 -18.01 4.94 20.82
N ILE A 30 -19.17 5.21 20.19
CA ILE A 30 -19.40 4.90 18.77
C ILE A 30 -18.45 5.72 17.89
N ALA A 31 -18.29 7.01 18.16
CA ALA A 31 -17.37 7.88 17.42
C ALA A 31 -15.92 7.37 17.52
N SER A 32 -15.48 6.96 18.71
CA SER A 32 -14.13 6.41 18.92
C SER A 32 -13.90 5.13 18.10
N VAL A 33 -14.89 4.24 18.02
CA VAL A 33 -14.80 3.01 17.24
C VAL A 33 -14.79 3.31 15.73
N MET A 34 -15.64 4.23 15.28
CA MET A 34 -15.66 4.68 13.87
C MET A 34 -14.32 5.29 13.46
N ILE A 35 -13.74 6.18 14.27
CA ILE A 35 -12.43 6.77 13.99
C ILE A 35 -11.35 5.68 13.97
N SER A 36 -11.34 4.78 14.96
CA SER A 36 -10.33 3.70 15.00
C SER A 36 -10.41 2.76 13.80
N THR A 37 -11.61 2.43 13.32
CA THR A 37 -11.79 1.53 12.18
C THR A 37 -11.37 2.19 10.87
N THR A 38 -11.69 3.47 10.65
CA THR A 38 -11.29 4.19 9.42
C THR A 38 -9.77 4.28 9.24
N VAL A 39 -9.03 4.52 10.31
CA VAL A 39 -7.55 4.54 10.26
C VAL A 39 -6.99 3.16 9.95
N ALA A 40 -7.57 2.11 10.55
CA ALA A 40 -7.16 0.73 10.27
C ALA A 40 -7.41 0.33 8.81
N TYR A 41 -8.57 0.70 8.24
CA TYR A 41 -8.88 0.42 6.83
C TYR A 41 -7.95 1.16 5.87
N LYS A 42 -7.67 2.45 6.12
CA LYS A 42 -6.73 3.21 5.28
C LYS A 42 -5.33 2.61 5.31
N LYS A 43 -4.84 2.21 6.49
CA LYS A 43 -3.52 1.56 6.61
C LYS A 43 -3.48 0.21 5.89
N ALA A 44 -4.57 -0.56 5.95
CA ALA A 44 -4.66 -1.84 5.24
C ALA A 44 -4.66 -1.65 3.72
N ASP A 45 -5.39 -0.66 3.22
CA ASP A 45 -5.47 -0.33 1.79
C ASP A 45 -4.11 0.12 1.22
N LEU A 46 -3.40 1.00 1.94
CA LEU A 46 -2.02 1.40 1.59
C LEU A 46 -1.07 0.19 1.51
N ARG A 47 -1.18 -0.74 2.46
CA ARG A 47 -0.37 -1.95 2.46
C ARG A 47 -0.70 -2.84 1.27
N GLN A 48 -1.98 -3.04 0.95
CA GLN A 48 -2.38 -3.83 -0.22
C GLN A 48 -1.88 -3.19 -1.52
N THR A 49 -2.00 -1.87 -1.63
CA THR A 49 -1.50 -1.10 -2.78
C THR A 49 0.02 -1.24 -2.94
N SER A 50 0.79 -1.09 -1.85
CA SER A 50 2.24 -1.29 -1.88
C SER A 50 2.64 -2.72 -2.30
N LEU A 51 1.89 -3.73 -1.86
CA LEU A 51 2.16 -5.13 -2.23
C LEU A 51 1.86 -5.38 -3.70
N TYR A 52 0.82 -4.77 -4.24
CA TYR A 52 0.51 -4.83 -5.66
C TYR A 52 1.63 -4.21 -6.51
N MET A 53 2.13 -3.04 -6.11
CA MET A 53 3.27 -2.40 -6.79
C MET A 53 4.51 -3.27 -6.75
N ILE A 54 4.89 -3.76 -5.57
CA ILE A 54 6.05 -4.66 -5.39
C ILE A 54 5.91 -5.91 -6.25
N LYS A 55 4.72 -6.52 -6.28
CA LYS A 55 4.48 -7.72 -7.10
C LYS A 55 4.65 -7.42 -8.59
N THR A 56 4.11 -6.29 -9.06
CA THR A 56 4.20 -5.88 -10.45
C THR A 56 5.66 -5.68 -10.87
N VAL A 57 6.44 -4.95 -10.06
CA VAL A 57 7.87 -4.73 -10.29
C VAL A 57 8.67 -6.03 -10.19
N SER A 58 8.34 -6.90 -9.23
CA SER A 58 8.97 -8.21 -9.09
C SER A 58 8.74 -9.10 -10.31
N ASP A 59 7.53 -9.13 -10.84
CA ASP A 59 7.21 -9.93 -12.03
C ASP A 59 7.95 -9.38 -13.27
N LYS A 60 8.05 -8.06 -13.42
CA LYS A 60 8.89 -7.45 -14.45
C LYS A 60 10.37 -7.77 -14.29
N LEU A 61 10.92 -7.70 -13.08
CA LEU A 61 12.31 -8.09 -12.81
C LEU A 61 12.59 -9.56 -13.12
N LYS A 62 11.62 -10.45 -12.90
CA LYS A 62 11.75 -11.86 -13.31
C LYS A 62 11.84 -11.99 -14.82
N ASP A 63 11.07 -11.22 -15.59
CA ASP A 63 11.15 -11.23 -17.05
C ASP A 63 12.57 -10.87 -17.54
N PHE A 64 13.28 -9.97 -16.85
CA PHE A 64 14.68 -9.65 -17.16
C PHE A 64 15.67 -10.78 -16.82
N VAL A 65 15.35 -11.63 -15.84
CA VAL A 65 16.21 -12.76 -15.45
C VAL A 65 15.94 -13.99 -16.33
N THR A 66 14.71 -14.18 -16.80
CA THR A 66 14.31 -15.33 -17.63
C THR A 66 14.48 -15.10 -19.13
N ALA A 67 14.59 -13.84 -19.58
CA ALA A 67 15.00 -13.54 -20.94
C ALA A 67 16.45 -13.98 -21.14
N ASP A 68 16.66 -15.09 -21.85
CA ASP A 68 17.99 -15.54 -22.25
C ASP A 68 18.65 -14.42 -23.08
N ALA A 69 19.87 -14.05 -22.72
CA ALA A 69 20.60 -12.99 -23.41
C ALA A 69 20.81 -13.30 -24.91
N ALA A 70 20.75 -14.59 -25.29
CA ALA A 70 20.78 -15.05 -26.67
C ALA A 70 19.41 -15.05 -27.38
N SER A 71 18.31 -15.04 -26.63
CA SER A 71 16.94 -14.96 -27.16
C SER A 71 16.36 -13.54 -27.10
N LEU A 72 17.11 -12.56 -26.61
CA LEU A 72 16.77 -11.14 -26.74
C LEU A 72 16.97 -10.78 -28.22
N PRO A 73 15.92 -10.47 -29.00
CA PRO A 73 16.10 -10.00 -30.36
C PRO A 73 17.05 -8.81 -30.37
N VAL A 74 18.21 -8.98 -31.00
CA VAL A 74 19.15 -7.90 -31.30
C VAL A 74 18.38 -6.91 -32.18
N GLY A 75 17.92 -5.80 -31.59
CA GLY A 75 17.01 -4.85 -32.25
C GLY A 75 15.61 -4.74 -31.65
N LEU A 76 15.38 -5.16 -30.40
CA LEU A 76 14.24 -4.67 -29.62
C LEU A 76 14.26 -3.14 -29.65
N ALA A 77 13.15 -2.54 -30.10
CA ALA A 77 12.97 -1.10 -30.07
C ALA A 77 13.25 -0.60 -28.65
N SER A 78 13.82 0.60 -28.53
CA SER A 78 14.14 1.27 -27.27
C SER A 78 12.87 1.66 -26.48
N GLY A 79 11.92 0.75 -26.34
CA GLY A 79 10.58 0.93 -25.78
C GLY A 79 10.01 -0.37 -25.20
N ASP A 80 10.41 -1.54 -25.71
CA ASP A 80 9.94 -2.83 -25.18
C ASP A 80 10.73 -3.28 -23.93
N TYR A 81 11.96 -2.76 -23.78
CA TYR A 81 12.84 -2.92 -22.60
C TYR A 81 13.40 -1.57 -22.13
N LEU A 82 12.68 -0.46 -22.31
CA LEU A 82 12.78 0.65 -21.35
C LEU A 82 12.11 0.10 -20.09
N GLY A 83 12.84 -0.66 -19.29
CA GLY A 83 13.68 -0.06 -18.29
C GLY A 83 12.72 0.32 -17.18
N LEU A 84 12.72 -0.45 -16.10
CA LEU A 84 11.91 -0.16 -14.92
C LEU A 84 12.14 1.32 -14.57
N CYS A 85 11.18 2.21 -14.87
CA CYS A 85 11.37 3.67 -14.82
C CYS A 85 12.57 4.22 -15.62
N ASP A 86 12.71 3.87 -16.90
CA ASP A 86 13.80 4.26 -17.79
C ASP A 86 15.20 3.75 -17.37
N ASP A 87 15.26 2.79 -16.45
CA ASP A 87 16.51 2.17 -16.04
C ASP A 87 17.04 1.18 -17.09
N ALA A 88 18.17 1.53 -17.70
CA ALA A 88 18.85 0.71 -18.69
C ALA A 88 19.50 -0.56 -18.11
N SER A 89 19.62 -0.69 -16.79
CA SER A 89 20.27 -1.83 -16.12
C SER A 89 19.60 -2.18 -14.78
N PRO A 90 18.34 -2.65 -14.81
CA PRO A 90 17.53 -2.83 -13.62
C PRO A 90 18.02 -3.95 -12.66
N LEU A 91 18.95 -4.79 -13.11
CA LEU A 91 19.57 -5.87 -12.32
C LEU A 91 21.04 -5.57 -11.92
N SER A 92 21.53 -4.37 -12.22
CA SER A 92 22.84 -3.94 -11.75
C SER A 92 22.84 -3.81 -10.22
N ALA A 93 24.00 -3.96 -9.58
CA ALA A 93 24.05 -3.86 -8.12
C ALA A 93 23.93 -2.38 -7.71
N GLY A 94 23.03 -2.08 -6.79
CA GLY A 94 22.76 -0.71 -6.36
C GLY A 94 21.33 -0.48 -5.92
N ASN A 95 21.03 0.79 -5.63
CA ASN A 95 19.69 1.25 -5.30
C ASN A 95 19.03 1.88 -6.53
N HIS A 96 17.79 1.48 -6.81
CA HIS A 96 17.03 1.86 -7.99
C HIS A 96 15.73 2.52 -7.56
N ALA A 97 15.50 3.75 -8.04
CA ALA A 97 14.28 4.50 -7.76
C ALA A 97 13.17 4.07 -8.72
N MET A 98 12.01 3.73 -8.17
CA MET A 98 10.82 3.26 -8.88
C MET A 98 9.64 4.22 -8.75
N ASP A 99 9.92 5.51 -8.55
CA ASP A 99 8.89 6.52 -8.33
C ASP A 99 7.98 6.71 -9.55
N CYS A 100 8.39 6.31 -10.76
CA CYS A 100 7.51 6.32 -11.92
C CYS A 100 6.27 5.41 -11.74
N TYR A 101 6.38 4.34 -10.94
CA TYR A 101 5.23 3.49 -10.61
C TYR A 101 4.25 4.19 -9.66
N LEU A 102 4.70 5.17 -8.87
CA LEU A 102 3.80 6.02 -8.08
C LEU A 102 3.02 6.96 -9.01
N ASP A 103 3.62 7.40 -10.11
CA ASP A 103 2.99 8.30 -11.08
C ASP A 103 2.10 7.57 -12.11
N MET A 104 2.05 6.22 -12.09
CA MET A 104 1.17 5.46 -12.98
C MET A 104 -0.31 5.67 -12.62
N PRO A 105 -1.19 5.82 -13.63
CA PRO A 105 -2.62 5.95 -13.40
C PRO A 105 -3.21 4.63 -12.94
N ASP A 106 -4.01 4.68 -11.88
CA ASP A 106 -4.92 3.63 -11.44
C ASP A 106 -6.18 3.60 -12.33
N ALA A 107 -6.99 2.54 -12.21
CA ALA A 107 -8.22 2.34 -12.96
C ALA A 107 -9.23 3.51 -12.88
N GLY A 108 -9.10 4.38 -11.87
CA GLY A 108 -9.90 5.59 -11.67
C GLY A 108 -9.31 6.88 -12.27
N GLY A 109 -8.17 6.82 -12.97
CA GLY A 109 -7.49 7.99 -13.54
C GLY A 109 -6.70 8.85 -12.54
N LEU A 110 -6.64 8.43 -11.27
CA LEU A 110 -5.74 9.00 -10.24
C LEU A 110 -4.41 8.27 -10.26
N THR A 111 -3.34 8.92 -9.82
CA THR A 111 -2.04 8.25 -9.68
C THR A 111 -1.99 7.41 -8.42
N LEU A 112 -1.13 6.39 -8.39
CA LEU A 112 -0.82 5.66 -7.15
C LEU A 112 -0.30 6.60 -6.06
N ARG A 113 0.42 7.67 -6.43
CA ARG A 113 0.92 8.70 -5.53
C ARG A 113 -0.21 9.44 -4.81
N ASP A 114 -1.36 9.63 -5.44
CA ASP A 114 -2.53 10.24 -4.81
C ASP A 114 -3.14 9.36 -3.71
N LYS A 115 -2.89 8.04 -3.76
CA LYS A 115 -3.32 7.11 -2.70
C LYS A 115 -2.39 7.15 -1.50
N PHE A 116 -1.09 7.43 -1.70
CA PHE A 116 -0.14 7.53 -0.61
C PHE A 116 -0.12 8.95 -0.01
N PRO A 117 0.04 9.07 1.31
CA PRO A 117 0.30 10.36 1.94
C PRO A 117 1.64 10.96 1.45
N ALA A 118 1.79 12.28 1.56
CA ALA A 118 2.91 13.04 1.00
C ALA A 118 4.29 12.45 1.36
N GLY A 119 5.22 12.50 0.41
CA GLY A 119 6.58 11.94 0.58
C GLY A 119 6.66 10.43 0.38
N ALA A 120 5.80 9.87 -0.48
CA ALA A 120 5.92 8.48 -0.88
C ALA A 120 7.13 8.28 -1.79
N GLU A 121 7.99 7.33 -1.45
CA GLU A 121 9.17 6.95 -2.23
C GLU A 121 9.15 5.43 -2.41
N PHE A 122 9.43 4.97 -3.62
CA PHE A 122 9.55 3.55 -3.90
C PHE A 122 10.93 3.27 -4.49
N HIS A 123 11.69 2.39 -3.84
CA HIS A 123 12.99 1.95 -4.32
C HIS A 123 13.17 0.46 -4.14
N TYR A 124 14.12 -0.10 -4.88
CA TYR A 124 14.63 -1.44 -4.62
C TYR A 124 16.15 -1.47 -4.66
N GLU A 125 16.72 -2.36 -3.86
CA GLU A 125 18.15 -2.60 -3.79
C GLU A 125 18.47 -3.97 -4.36
N VAL A 126 19.49 -4.03 -5.21
CA VAL A 126 19.99 -5.27 -5.82
C VAL A 126 21.37 -5.59 -5.26
N GLU A 127 21.48 -6.74 -4.61
CA GLU A 127 22.73 -7.27 -4.06
C GLU A 127 23.11 -8.56 -4.79
N ALA A 128 24.40 -8.76 -5.06
CA ALA A 128 24.89 -10.05 -5.53
C ALA A 128 24.99 -11.02 -4.35
N VAL A 129 24.43 -12.23 -4.52
CA VAL A 129 24.48 -13.30 -3.51
C VAL A 129 24.92 -14.59 -4.16
N THR A 130 25.58 -15.43 -3.37
CA THR A 130 25.95 -16.77 -3.79
C THR A 130 24.69 -17.64 -3.83
N CYS A 131 24.33 -18.15 -5.01
CA CYS A 131 23.13 -18.97 -5.22
C CYS A 131 23.11 -20.26 -4.40
N CYS A 132 24.29 -20.77 -4.04
CA CYS A 132 24.47 -22.10 -3.51
C CYS A 132 25.81 -22.18 -2.77
N ASN A 133 25.83 -22.81 -1.59
CA ASN A 133 27.07 -23.14 -0.91
C ASN A 133 27.76 -24.32 -1.64
N GLY A 134 28.78 -24.01 -2.45
CA GLY A 134 29.64 -25.02 -3.09
C GLY A 134 29.34 -25.34 -4.56
N CYS A 135 28.49 -24.56 -5.25
CA CYS A 135 28.28 -24.71 -6.69
C CYS A 135 29.30 -23.90 -7.51
N ASP A 136 29.59 -24.38 -8.71
CA ASP A 136 30.45 -23.73 -9.70
C ASP A 136 29.97 -22.31 -10.03
N ALA A 137 30.91 -21.39 -10.21
CA ALA A 137 30.72 -19.93 -10.17
C ALA A 137 29.89 -19.33 -11.32
N ALA A 138 29.21 -20.15 -12.11
CA ALA A 138 28.49 -19.75 -13.32
C ALA A 138 27.06 -19.22 -13.06
N LEU A 139 26.49 -19.45 -11.88
CA LEU A 139 25.16 -18.95 -11.51
C LEU A 139 25.28 -17.67 -10.68
N THR A 140 25.00 -16.52 -11.29
CA THR A 140 24.92 -15.23 -10.59
C THR A 140 23.53 -15.03 -9.98
N CYS A 141 23.39 -15.16 -8.67
CA CYS A 141 22.15 -14.80 -7.98
C CYS A 141 22.16 -13.33 -7.58
N LYS A 142 20.99 -12.72 -7.72
CA LYS A 142 20.71 -11.37 -7.23
C LYS A 142 19.61 -11.45 -6.19
N LYS A 143 19.83 -10.83 -5.04
CA LYS A 143 18.81 -10.57 -4.04
C LYS A 143 18.27 -9.18 -4.29
N VAL A 144 16.95 -9.07 -4.39
CA VAL A 144 16.27 -7.79 -4.57
C VAL A 144 15.43 -7.50 -3.33
N VAL A 145 15.63 -6.34 -2.72
CA VAL A 145 14.88 -5.88 -1.56
C VAL A 145 14.07 -4.66 -1.98
N PHE A 146 12.74 -4.72 -1.82
CA PHE A 146 11.84 -3.62 -2.16
C PHE A 146 11.47 -2.83 -0.91
N THR A 147 11.51 -1.51 -1.01
CA THR A 147 11.18 -0.60 0.07
C THR A 147 10.23 0.48 -0.44
N VAL A 148 9.08 0.61 0.21
CA VAL A 148 8.11 1.68 -0.04
C VAL A 148 8.01 2.52 1.23
N ASN A 149 8.53 3.73 1.18
CA ASN A 149 8.44 4.70 2.27
C ASN A 149 7.26 5.63 2.04
N TYR A 150 6.53 5.99 3.09
CA TYR A 150 5.46 6.98 3.05
C TYR A 150 5.24 7.57 4.44
N ALA A 151 4.91 8.86 4.52
CA ALA A 151 4.64 9.51 5.80
C ALA A 151 3.23 9.14 6.29
N THR A 152 3.09 8.45 7.42
CA THR A 152 1.76 8.28 8.03
C THR A 152 1.35 9.60 8.70
N GLY A 153 0.50 10.38 8.03
CA GLY A 153 -0.18 11.53 8.64
C GLY A 153 -1.17 11.13 9.73
#